data_AF-A0A7S2SCH0-F1
#
_entry.id   AF-A0A7S2SCH0-F1
#
_cell.length_a   1.000
_cell.length_b   1.000
_cell.length_c   1.000
_cell.angle_alpha   90.00
_cell.angle_beta   90.00
_cell.angle_gamma   90.00
#
_symmetry.space_group_name_H-M   'P 1'
#
loop_
_entity.id
_entity.type
_entity.pdbx_description
1 polymer ?
#
loop_
_entity_poly.entity_id
_entity_poly.type
_entity_poly.pdbx_seq_one_letter_code
_entity_poly.pdbx_strand_id
1 'polypeptide(L)'
;PRPIPAPPSPGLLLQFLGVRDLKVPIDVGVEALTAATTDLGSTLSKEFPTLPWRITILSEHSKDLASRLTFQVEDLRLDFTSSMDVAAHAAEHGVTVVESSWRLAPKASRWSKLVHEAAGAELQKEVHRLHPGSAAPGTVIDVLVPRGSRLHLLGGLAVVFAVPPNMNPARPNPVSKTEARTQLQACYEGVFAQYLKLLRSHFTPSTPPTSSATSVATVAGATLPTSDNAPAPTLFVGAATYPTYASPGPTANFGGLDALNRILRNPGAAKPQVFYEDECCLVVYDAYPKARTHLLVLPKASFLSLRRPQFASAGHLPRLRHLHDRAASVAKWLQSSGAAVAPVRCGYHAIPSLEPLHIHVISQDFDSPCLKTKKHWNSFTTDYFVPCEVFARWVEGDKSADPWLGESTATKWKEMLAKPLEIISSSGASLTFKNMPALKEHLKVAEDRRRRDGGGGVH
;
A
#
# COMPACT_ATOMS: atom_id res chain seq x y z
N PRO A 1 -26.88 24.14 4.77
CA PRO A 1 -25.53 23.53 4.66
C PRO A 1 -25.38 22.38 5.68
N ARG A 2 -25.52 21.12 5.25
CA ARG A 2 -25.31 19.95 6.12
C ARG A 2 -23.81 19.63 6.18
N PRO A 3 -23.27 19.20 7.33
CA PRO A 3 -21.84 18.94 7.47
C PRO A 3 -21.37 17.82 6.54
N ILE A 4 -20.28 18.09 5.85
CA ILE A 4 -19.59 17.20 4.92
C ILE A 4 -18.73 16.20 5.76
N PRO A 5 -18.63 14.91 5.39
CA PRO A 5 -17.83 13.93 6.12
C PRO A 5 -16.35 14.32 6.20
N ALA A 6 -15.67 13.95 7.29
CA ALA A 6 -14.24 14.15 7.45
C ALA A 6 -13.46 13.37 6.36
N PRO A 7 -12.45 13.96 5.72
CA PRO A 7 -11.68 13.30 4.66
C PRO A 7 -10.86 12.11 5.20
N PRO A 8 -10.55 11.10 4.37
CA PRO A 8 -9.60 10.05 4.74
C PRO A 8 -8.23 10.69 5.03
N SER A 9 -7.65 10.39 6.19
CA SER A 9 -6.34 10.90 6.57
C SER A 9 -5.22 10.10 5.88
N PRO A 10 -4.15 10.76 5.37
CA PRO A 10 -3.84 12.19 5.51
C PRO A 10 -4.07 13.03 4.24
N GLY A 11 -4.93 12.64 3.30
CA GLY A 11 -5.20 13.45 2.11
C GLY A 11 -6.35 12.94 1.25
N LEU A 12 -6.94 13.84 0.45
CA LEU A 12 -7.83 13.44 -0.64
C LEU A 12 -6.92 13.00 -1.79
N LEU A 13 -6.89 11.73 -2.14
CA LEU A 13 -6.08 11.21 -3.24
C LEU A 13 -6.99 10.98 -4.46
N LEU A 14 -6.47 11.24 -5.66
CA LEU A 14 -7.23 11.15 -6.90
C LEU A 14 -6.94 9.84 -7.60
N GLN A 15 -7.95 8.98 -7.80
CA GLN A 15 -7.76 7.70 -8.48
C GLN A 15 -8.35 7.71 -9.89
N PHE A 16 -7.63 7.30 -10.94
CA PHE A 16 -8.19 7.01 -12.27
C PHE A 16 -8.42 5.52 -12.46
N LEU A 17 -9.63 5.12 -12.86
CA LEU A 17 -9.95 3.76 -13.27
C LEU A 17 -10.14 3.70 -14.79
N GLY A 18 -9.22 3.01 -15.50
CA GLY A 18 -9.44 2.59 -16.90
C GLY A 18 -8.87 3.50 -18.00
N VAL A 19 -7.56 3.84 -17.97
CA VAL A 19 -6.95 4.71 -19.00
C VAL A 19 -6.98 4.12 -20.44
N ARG A 20 -7.07 2.79 -20.60
CA ARG A 20 -7.07 2.14 -21.93
C ARG A 20 -8.46 1.84 -22.49
N ASP A 21 -9.52 1.94 -21.68
CA ASP A 21 -10.89 1.63 -22.10
C ASP A 21 -11.57 2.81 -22.83
N LEU A 22 -10.90 3.97 -22.84
CA LEU A 22 -11.26 5.17 -23.61
C LEU A 22 -11.15 4.98 -25.13
N LYS A 23 -10.73 3.81 -25.63
CA LYS A 23 -10.54 3.49 -27.07
C LYS A 23 -9.59 4.45 -27.81
N VAL A 24 -8.72 5.13 -27.08
CA VAL A 24 -7.69 6.03 -27.61
C VAL A 24 -6.33 5.33 -27.58
N PRO A 25 -5.44 5.56 -28.57
CA PRO A 25 -4.05 5.12 -28.50
C PRO A 25 -3.35 5.57 -27.21
N ILE A 26 -2.51 4.70 -26.65
CA ILE A 26 -1.90 4.89 -25.32
C ILE A 26 -1.00 6.14 -25.26
N ASP A 27 -0.30 6.43 -26.35
CA ASP A 27 0.54 7.61 -26.58
C ASP A 27 -0.28 8.90 -26.45
N VAL A 28 -1.43 8.97 -27.13
CA VAL A 28 -2.32 10.12 -27.08
C VAL A 28 -2.86 10.35 -25.66
N GLY A 29 -3.20 9.28 -24.95
CA GLY A 29 -3.65 9.35 -23.56
C GLY A 29 -2.58 9.85 -22.59
N VAL A 30 -1.34 9.37 -22.75
CA VAL A 30 -0.18 9.78 -21.92
C VAL A 30 0.17 11.24 -22.13
N GLU A 31 0.22 11.70 -23.37
CA GLU A 31 0.53 13.09 -23.70
C GLU A 31 -0.51 14.07 -23.14
N ALA A 32 -1.80 13.75 -23.28
CA ALA A 32 -2.89 14.56 -22.75
C ALA A 32 -2.88 14.65 -21.22
N LEU A 33 -2.64 13.52 -20.55
CA LEU A 33 -2.54 13.46 -19.09
C LEU A 33 -1.36 14.29 -18.59
N THR A 34 -0.20 14.14 -19.23
CA THR A 34 1.02 14.88 -18.89
C THR A 34 0.78 16.39 -18.91
N ALA A 35 0.21 16.89 -20.00
CA ALA A 35 -0.09 18.31 -20.16
C ALA A 35 -0.97 18.82 -19.01
N ALA A 36 -2.05 18.08 -18.68
CA ALA A 36 -2.97 18.43 -17.61
C ALA A 36 -2.33 18.34 -16.21
N THR A 37 -1.43 17.39 -15.96
CA THR A 37 -0.81 17.21 -14.62
C THR A 37 0.20 18.29 -14.25
N THR A 38 0.83 18.93 -15.24
CA THR A 38 1.86 19.95 -15.00
C THR A 38 1.29 21.16 -14.25
N ASP A 39 0.09 21.60 -14.64
CA ASP A 39 -0.60 22.73 -13.99
C ASP A 39 -1.15 22.37 -12.60
N LEU A 40 -1.65 21.14 -12.45
CA LEU A 40 -2.15 20.63 -11.17
C LEU A 40 -1.03 20.58 -10.11
N GLY A 41 0.15 20.05 -10.45
CA GLY A 41 1.27 19.94 -9.50
C GLY A 41 1.72 21.31 -8.98
N SER A 42 1.83 22.30 -9.87
CA SER A 42 2.13 23.69 -9.51
C SER A 42 1.08 24.27 -8.54
N THR A 43 -0.20 24.03 -8.84
CA THR A 43 -1.31 24.52 -8.02
C THR A 43 -1.36 23.87 -6.65
N LEU A 44 -1.18 22.54 -6.57
CA LEU A 44 -1.16 21.80 -5.31
C LEU A 44 0.00 22.22 -4.42
N SER A 45 1.21 22.32 -4.97
CA SER A 45 2.39 22.78 -4.22
C SER A 45 2.25 24.20 -3.71
N LYS A 46 1.49 25.06 -4.41
CA LYS A 46 1.27 26.46 -4.01
C LYS A 46 0.14 26.61 -2.99
N GLU A 47 -1.01 26.00 -3.22
CA GLU A 47 -2.21 26.19 -2.37
C GLU A 47 -2.22 25.25 -1.15
N PHE A 48 -1.58 24.10 -1.28
CA PHE A 48 -1.65 22.99 -0.34
C PHE A 48 -0.26 22.38 -0.05
N PRO A 49 0.76 23.18 0.32
CA PRO A 49 2.16 22.74 0.43
C PRO A 49 2.40 21.67 1.50
N THR A 50 1.49 21.54 2.47
CA THR A 50 1.60 20.60 3.59
C THR A 50 0.65 19.40 3.46
N LEU A 51 -0.19 19.36 2.43
CA LEU A 51 -1.10 18.24 2.20
C LEU A 51 -0.41 17.21 1.32
N PRO A 52 -0.28 15.95 1.76
CA PRO A 52 0.17 14.89 0.87
C PRO A 52 -0.94 14.65 -0.16
N TRP A 53 -0.68 15.03 -1.40
CA TRP A 53 -1.53 14.71 -2.53
C TRP A 53 -0.95 13.51 -3.28
N ARG A 54 -1.81 12.65 -3.80
CA ARG A 54 -1.42 11.47 -4.58
C ARG A 54 -2.40 11.30 -5.71
N ILE A 55 -1.89 11.05 -6.91
CA ILE A 55 -2.69 10.62 -8.05
C ILE A 55 -2.34 9.17 -8.33
N THR A 56 -3.34 8.30 -8.36
CA THR A 56 -3.21 6.85 -8.57
C THR A 56 -3.94 6.46 -9.84
N ILE A 57 -3.24 5.92 -10.83
CA ILE A 57 -3.86 5.49 -12.09
C ILE A 57 -3.87 3.97 -12.19
N LEU A 58 -5.05 3.39 -12.34
CA LEU A 58 -5.26 1.96 -12.51
C LEU A 58 -5.64 1.61 -13.95
N SER A 59 -4.98 0.59 -14.50
CA SER A 59 -5.21 0.09 -15.86
C SER A 59 -5.11 -1.43 -15.92
N GLU A 60 -6.03 -2.08 -16.64
CA GLU A 60 -6.05 -3.54 -16.86
C GLU A 60 -4.94 -4.02 -17.82
N HIS A 61 -4.30 -3.11 -18.54
CA HIS A 61 -3.40 -3.43 -19.64
C HIS A 61 -1.96 -2.90 -19.39
N SER A 62 -1.44 -3.24 -18.22
CA SER A 62 -0.33 -2.58 -17.52
C SER A 62 1.06 -2.59 -18.16
N LYS A 63 1.37 -3.44 -19.14
CA LYS A 63 2.77 -3.56 -19.62
C LYS A 63 3.27 -2.38 -20.47
N ASP A 64 2.36 -1.65 -21.11
CA ASP A 64 2.72 -0.63 -22.12
C ASP A 64 2.59 0.82 -21.59
N LEU A 65 1.80 1.04 -20.52
CA LEU A 65 1.57 2.38 -19.95
C LEU A 65 2.72 2.83 -19.04
N ALA A 66 3.19 1.92 -18.18
CA ALA A 66 4.25 2.20 -17.20
C ALA A 66 5.61 2.50 -17.86
N SER A 67 5.89 1.87 -19.00
CA SER A 67 7.14 2.07 -19.77
C SER A 67 7.14 3.32 -20.63
N ARG A 68 5.98 3.97 -20.85
CA ARG A 68 5.81 5.13 -21.74
C ARG A 68 5.52 6.43 -21.00
N LEU A 69 5.23 6.38 -19.70
CA LEU A 69 5.10 7.55 -18.85
C LEU A 69 6.50 8.02 -18.43
N THR A 70 7.03 9.03 -19.13
CA THR A 70 8.40 9.54 -18.94
C THR A 70 8.52 10.67 -17.91
N PHE A 71 7.44 10.99 -17.18
CA PHE A 71 7.41 12.16 -16.30
C PHE A 71 7.57 11.75 -14.82
N GLN A 72 8.59 12.29 -14.17
CA GLN A 72 8.73 12.30 -12.72
C GLN A 72 8.03 13.55 -12.19
N VAL A 73 6.73 13.45 -11.91
CA VAL A 73 6.14 14.29 -10.86
C VAL A 73 6.41 13.52 -9.57
N GLU A 74 7.16 14.09 -8.63
CA GLU A 74 7.63 13.38 -7.41
C GLU A 74 6.50 12.65 -6.64
N ASP A 75 5.25 13.08 -6.82
CA ASP A 75 4.05 12.56 -6.12
C ASP A 75 2.98 11.90 -7.03
N LEU A 76 3.26 11.66 -8.32
CA LEU A 76 2.38 10.86 -9.21
C LEU A 76 2.75 9.38 -9.12
N ARG A 77 1.83 8.50 -8.68
CA ARG A 77 2.04 7.04 -8.61
C ARG A 77 1.12 6.27 -9.55
N LEU A 78 1.69 5.27 -10.22
CA LEU A 78 0.93 4.33 -11.04
C LEU A 78 0.83 3.01 -10.27
N ASP A 79 -0.37 2.66 -9.82
CA ASP A 79 -0.62 1.36 -9.19
C ASP A 79 -1.29 0.40 -10.17
N PHE A 80 -0.95 -0.88 -10.07
CA PHE A 80 -1.42 -1.89 -11.01
C PHE A 80 -2.05 -3.05 -10.26
N THR A 81 -3.27 -3.44 -10.62
CA THR A 81 -3.89 -4.66 -10.12
C THR A 81 -4.99 -5.18 -11.05
N SER A 82 -5.01 -6.50 -11.26
CA SER A 82 -6.01 -7.23 -12.05
C SER A 82 -7.20 -7.73 -11.22
N SER A 83 -7.13 -7.59 -9.89
CA SER A 83 -8.16 -8.02 -8.94
C SER A 83 -8.37 -6.92 -7.92
N MET A 84 -9.55 -6.31 -7.91
CA MET A 84 -9.82 -5.18 -7.02
C MET A 84 -11.18 -5.20 -6.35
N ASP A 85 -11.11 -4.87 -5.07
CA ASP A 85 -12.22 -4.32 -4.31
C ASP A 85 -12.20 -2.79 -4.45
N VAL A 86 -13.01 -2.26 -5.38
CA VAL A 86 -13.13 -0.82 -5.66
C VAL A 86 -13.45 -0.02 -4.39
N ALA A 87 -14.20 -0.62 -3.46
CA ALA A 87 -14.61 0.08 -2.25
C ALA A 87 -13.47 0.21 -1.22
N ALA A 88 -12.60 -0.79 -1.14
CA ALA A 88 -11.41 -0.73 -0.29
C ALA A 88 -10.37 0.30 -0.79
N HIS A 89 -10.39 0.64 -2.07
CA HIS A 89 -9.46 1.62 -2.63
C HIS A 89 -10.03 3.05 -2.62
N ALA A 90 -11.35 3.19 -2.78
CA ALA A 90 -12.05 4.44 -2.51
C ALA A 90 -11.85 4.92 -1.06
N ALA A 91 -11.67 3.98 -0.12
CA ALA A 91 -11.26 4.26 1.25
C ALA A 91 -9.92 4.98 1.37
N GLU A 92 -8.94 4.56 0.57
CA GLU A 92 -7.57 5.06 0.60
C GLU A 92 -7.47 6.43 -0.09
N HIS A 93 -8.33 6.69 -1.08
CA HIS A 93 -8.21 7.86 -1.96
C HIS A 93 -9.27 8.93 -1.69
N GLY A 94 -10.48 8.58 -1.32
CA GLY A 94 -11.56 9.55 -1.14
C GLY A 94 -12.17 10.03 -2.47
N VAL A 95 -11.40 10.25 -3.55
CA VAL A 95 -11.95 10.58 -4.88
C VAL A 95 -11.64 9.49 -5.90
N THR A 96 -12.70 8.91 -6.47
CA THR A 96 -12.61 7.89 -7.52
C THR A 96 -13.05 8.46 -8.86
N VAL A 97 -12.13 8.60 -9.80
CA VAL A 97 -12.40 8.92 -11.21
C VAL A 97 -12.67 7.63 -11.97
N VAL A 98 -13.77 7.59 -12.70
CA VAL A 98 -14.15 6.45 -13.52
C VAL A 98 -14.61 6.91 -14.89
N GLU A 99 -14.18 6.20 -15.93
CA GLU A 99 -14.68 6.46 -17.27
C GLU A 99 -16.20 6.19 -17.36
N SER A 100 -16.86 6.91 -18.26
CA SER A 100 -18.26 6.71 -18.55
C SER A 100 -18.57 6.90 -20.04
N SER A 101 -19.79 6.55 -20.42
CA SER A 101 -20.28 6.81 -21.78
C SER A 101 -21.07 8.13 -21.81
N TRP A 102 -21.38 8.61 -23.01
CA TRP A 102 -22.29 9.76 -23.21
C TRP A 102 -23.67 9.57 -22.54
N ARG A 103 -24.08 8.34 -22.21
CA ARG A 103 -25.32 8.03 -21.47
C ARG A 103 -25.15 7.99 -19.95
N LEU A 104 -23.93 8.17 -19.45
CA LEU A 104 -23.57 8.04 -18.04
C LEU A 104 -24.08 6.75 -17.39
N ALA A 105 -24.12 5.67 -18.18
CA ALA A 105 -24.73 4.42 -17.78
C ALA A 105 -23.81 3.60 -16.86
N PRO A 106 -24.37 2.86 -15.87
CA PRO A 106 -23.59 2.06 -14.93
C PRO A 106 -22.70 0.97 -15.55
N LYS A 107 -22.95 0.61 -16.81
CA LYS A 107 -22.26 -0.47 -17.51
C LYS A 107 -21.39 0.06 -18.65
N ALA A 108 -20.99 1.33 -18.58
CA ALA A 108 -20.10 1.94 -19.58
C ALA A 108 -18.77 1.19 -19.69
N SER A 109 -18.25 0.70 -18.56
CA SER A 109 -17.11 -0.19 -18.48
C SER A 109 -17.21 -1.12 -17.26
N ARG A 110 -16.25 -2.06 -17.13
CA ARG A 110 -16.13 -2.91 -15.93
C ARG A 110 -15.96 -2.05 -14.68
N TRP A 111 -15.16 -0.98 -14.76
CA TRP A 111 -14.88 -0.10 -13.64
C TRP A 111 -16.11 0.70 -13.22
N SER A 112 -16.82 1.28 -14.19
CA SER A 112 -18.10 1.96 -13.94
C SER A 112 -19.06 1.02 -13.21
N LYS A 113 -19.19 -0.23 -13.68
CA LYS A 113 -20.05 -1.23 -13.05
C LYS A 113 -19.70 -1.48 -11.59
N LEU A 114 -18.42 -1.71 -11.28
CA LEU A 114 -17.98 -1.97 -9.91
C LEU A 114 -18.18 -0.77 -8.98
N VAL A 115 -17.96 0.46 -9.47
CA VAL A 115 -18.24 1.69 -8.72
C VAL A 115 -19.73 1.78 -8.39
N HIS A 116 -20.61 1.56 -9.37
CA HIS A 116 -22.06 1.58 -9.14
C HIS A 116 -22.53 0.46 -8.20
N GLU A 117 -21.96 -0.75 -8.29
CA GLU A 117 -22.26 -1.84 -7.35
C GLU A 117 -21.85 -1.49 -5.91
N ALA A 118 -20.72 -0.82 -5.72
CA ALA A 118 -20.27 -0.38 -4.41
C ALA A 118 -21.02 0.85 -3.86
N ALA A 119 -21.49 1.74 -4.74
CA ALA A 119 -22.21 2.95 -4.37
C ALA A 119 -23.72 2.73 -4.17
N GLY A 120 -24.28 1.70 -4.79
CA GLY A 120 -25.71 1.45 -4.83
C GLY A 120 -26.48 2.33 -5.83
N ALA A 121 -27.78 2.09 -5.93
CA ALA A 121 -28.66 2.74 -6.91
C ALA A 121 -28.77 4.27 -6.75
N GLU A 122 -28.54 4.80 -5.55
CA GLU A 122 -28.60 6.24 -5.27
C GLU A 122 -27.55 7.03 -6.05
N LEU A 123 -26.39 6.44 -6.34
CA LEU A 123 -25.36 7.10 -7.15
C LEU A 123 -25.90 7.38 -8.56
N GLN A 124 -26.58 6.41 -9.18
CA GLN A 124 -27.12 6.59 -10.53
C GLN A 124 -28.26 7.60 -10.57
N LYS A 125 -29.08 7.66 -9.51
CA LYS A 125 -30.14 8.67 -9.41
C LYS A 125 -29.54 10.07 -9.36
N GLU A 126 -28.47 10.25 -8.57
CA GLU A 126 -27.80 11.53 -8.44
C GLU A 126 -27.07 11.96 -9.73
N VAL A 127 -26.43 11.01 -10.44
CA VAL A 127 -25.86 11.25 -11.77
C VAL A 127 -26.92 11.79 -12.74
N HIS A 128 -28.08 11.13 -12.85
CA HIS A 128 -29.16 11.60 -13.73
C HIS A 128 -29.81 12.90 -13.25
N ARG A 129 -29.84 13.15 -11.94
CA ARG A 129 -30.37 14.40 -11.38
C ARG A 129 -29.48 15.59 -11.76
N LEU A 130 -28.16 15.41 -11.69
CA LEU A 130 -27.17 16.42 -12.06
C LEU A 130 -27.02 16.56 -13.58
N HIS A 131 -27.24 15.48 -14.32
CA HIS A 131 -27.10 15.42 -15.77
C HIS A 131 -28.21 14.58 -16.42
N PRO A 132 -29.41 15.15 -16.65
CA PRO A 132 -30.59 14.42 -17.14
C PRO A 132 -30.54 14.07 -18.64
N GLY A 133 -29.43 14.35 -19.33
CA GLY A 133 -29.28 14.15 -20.77
C GLY A 133 -27.92 13.56 -21.17
N SER A 134 -27.68 13.51 -22.48
CA SER A 134 -26.42 13.02 -23.03
C SER A 134 -25.26 13.95 -22.66
N ALA A 135 -24.14 13.37 -22.22
CA ALA A 135 -22.90 14.08 -21.99
C ALA A 135 -22.01 14.08 -23.25
N ALA A 136 -21.42 15.23 -23.58
CA ALA A 136 -20.47 15.33 -24.66
C ALA A 136 -19.10 14.74 -24.25
N PRO A 137 -18.28 14.27 -25.19
CA PRO A 137 -16.87 13.99 -24.91
C PRO A 137 -16.16 15.18 -24.25
N GLY A 138 -15.29 14.91 -23.28
CA GLY A 138 -14.64 15.93 -22.45
C GLY A 138 -15.46 16.36 -21.22
N THR A 139 -16.72 15.91 -21.10
CA THR A 139 -17.55 16.22 -19.92
C THR A 139 -17.04 15.47 -18.70
N VAL A 140 -16.98 16.18 -17.57
CA VAL A 140 -16.61 15.64 -16.26
C VAL A 140 -17.72 15.95 -15.26
N ILE A 141 -18.17 14.94 -14.52
CA ILE A 141 -19.28 15.05 -13.57
C ILE A 141 -18.83 14.52 -12.21
N ASP A 142 -18.77 15.39 -11.21
CA ASP A 142 -18.52 15.01 -9.83
C ASP A 142 -19.84 14.72 -9.09
N VAL A 143 -19.88 13.60 -8.37
CA VAL A 143 -21.01 13.19 -7.55
C VAL A 143 -20.50 12.80 -6.17
N LEU A 144 -21.08 13.40 -5.12
CA LEU A 144 -20.79 12.97 -3.75
C LEU A 144 -21.29 11.55 -3.54
N VAL A 145 -20.46 10.72 -2.90
CA VAL A 145 -20.82 9.32 -2.64
C VAL A 145 -22.05 9.27 -1.72
N PRO A 146 -23.10 8.51 -2.07
CA PRO A 146 -24.31 8.41 -1.26
C PRO A 146 -24.03 7.92 0.18
N ARG A 147 -24.60 8.60 1.17
CA ARG A 147 -24.46 8.23 2.59
C ARG A 147 -25.03 6.83 2.84
N GLY A 148 -24.25 5.99 3.53
CA GLY A 148 -24.62 4.59 3.82
C GLY A 148 -24.28 3.59 2.71
N SER A 149 -23.79 4.04 1.55
CA SER A 149 -23.23 3.12 0.55
C SER A 149 -21.93 2.47 1.06
N ARG A 150 -21.57 1.32 0.48
CA ARG A 150 -20.32 0.64 0.83
C ARG A 150 -19.09 1.52 0.53
N LEU A 151 -19.14 2.31 -0.54
CA LEU A 151 -18.10 3.32 -0.82
C LEU A 151 -17.98 4.34 0.31
N HIS A 152 -19.10 4.88 0.79
CA HIS A 152 -19.11 5.88 1.85
C HIS A 152 -18.63 5.31 3.19
N LEU A 153 -19.12 4.12 3.56
CA LEU A 153 -18.76 3.45 4.82
C LEU A 153 -17.28 3.13 4.92
N LEU A 154 -16.60 2.98 3.78
CA LEU A 154 -15.18 2.71 3.73
C LEU A 154 -14.33 3.99 3.59
N GLY A 155 -14.91 5.18 3.41
CA GLY A 155 -14.17 6.46 3.37
C GLY A 155 -14.15 7.15 2.00
N GLY A 156 -14.88 6.64 1.02
CA GLY A 156 -15.10 7.33 -0.26
C GLY A 156 -15.91 8.60 -0.10
N LEU A 157 -15.42 9.70 -0.69
CA LEU A 157 -16.03 11.03 -0.65
C LEU A 157 -16.80 11.35 -1.94
N ALA A 158 -16.16 11.19 -3.11
CA ALA A 158 -16.74 11.56 -4.39
C ALA A 158 -16.37 10.58 -5.51
N VAL A 159 -17.26 10.46 -6.48
CA VAL A 159 -17.00 9.79 -7.76
C VAL A 159 -17.01 10.84 -8.87
N VAL A 160 -15.97 10.85 -9.70
CA VAL A 160 -15.85 11.74 -10.85
C VAL A 160 -16.00 10.91 -12.12
N PHE A 161 -17.07 11.14 -12.87
CA PHE A 161 -17.32 10.47 -14.15
C PHE A 161 -16.68 11.27 -15.28
N ALA A 162 -15.77 10.64 -16.02
CA ALA A 162 -15.08 11.23 -17.15
C ALA A 162 -15.59 10.63 -18.47
N VAL A 163 -16.05 11.47 -19.41
CA VAL A 163 -16.54 11.03 -20.72
C VAL A 163 -15.44 11.21 -21.77
N PRO A 164 -14.77 10.13 -22.22
CA PRO A 164 -13.69 10.23 -23.21
C PRO A 164 -14.20 10.48 -24.64
N PRO A 165 -13.30 10.92 -25.54
CA PRO A 165 -13.54 10.89 -26.98
C PRO A 165 -13.77 9.47 -27.51
N ASN A 166 -14.55 9.36 -28.58
CA ASN A 166 -14.70 8.12 -29.32
C ASN A 166 -13.78 8.14 -30.54
N MET A 167 -12.75 7.28 -30.58
CA MET A 167 -11.91 7.10 -31.78
C MET A 167 -12.24 5.84 -32.58
N ASN A 168 -13.28 5.09 -32.18
CA ASN A 168 -13.63 3.86 -32.87
C ASN A 168 -14.42 4.17 -34.15
N PRO A 169 -13.89 3.84 -35.35
CA PRO A 169 -14.55 4.14 -36.62
C PRO A 169 -15.86 3.37 -36.82
N ALA A 170 -16.08 2.27 -36.09
CA ALA A 170 -17.30 1.48 -36.11
C ALA A 170 -18.40 2.02 -35.16
N ARG A 171 -18.21 3.22 -34.58
CA ARG A 171 -19.15 3.83 -33.62
C ARG A 171 -19.45 5.27 -34.04
N PRO A 172 -20.64 5.82 -33.69
CA PRO A 172 -21.01 7.18 -34.07
C PRO A 172 -19.99 8.23 -33.59
N ASN A 173 -19.76 9.24 -34.42
CA ASN A 173 -18.91 10.40 -34.14
C ASN A 173 -17.45 10.02 -33.78
N PRO A 174 -16.72 9.28 -34.65
CA PRO A 174 -15.31 9.05 -34.44
C PRO A 174 -14.52 10.35 -34.62
N VAL A 175 -13.54 10.60 -33.74
CA VAL A 175 -12.66 11.79 -33.81
C VAL A 175 -11.25 11.43 -34.26
N SER A 176 -10.54 12.41 -34.82
CA SER A 176 -9.13 12.26 -35.21
C SER A 176 -8.22 12.11 -33.98
N LYS A 177 -6.96 11.68 -34.17
CA LYS A 177 -5.96 11.63 -33.08
C LYS A 177 -5.76 12.99 -32.41
N THR A 178 -5.66 14.05 -33.20
CA THR A 178 -5.45 15.43 -32.72
C THR A 178 -6.65 15.91 -31.91
N GLU A 179 -7.86 15.63 -32.40
CA GLU A 179 -9.10 15.99 -31.70
C GLU A 179 -9.25 15.19 -30.40
N ALA A 180 -8.96 13.88 -30.43
CA ALA A 180 -8.98 13.03 -29.24
C ALA A 180 -7.99 13.50 -28.17
N ARG A 181 -6.79 13.93 -28.57
CA ARG A 181 -5.79 14.49 -27.65
C ARG A 181 -6.34 15.72 -26.94
N THR A 182 -6.92 16.64 -27.70
CA THR A 182 -7.48 17.90 -27.18
C THR A 182 -8.65 17.63 -26.22
N GLN A 183 -9.58 16.76 -26.62
CA GLN A 183 -10.73 16.39 -25.79
C GLN A 183 -10.32 15.62 -24.52
N LEU A 184 -9.30 14.75 -24.58
CA LEU A 184 -8.76 14.08 -23.40
C LEU A 184 -8.05 15.04 -22.46
N GLN A 185 -7.28 15.97 -22.99
CA GLN A 185 -6.59 16.97 -22.17
C GLN A 185 -7.62 17.81 -21.39
N ALA A 186 -8.65 18.33 -22.08
CA ALA A 186 -9.74 19.07 -21.44
C ALA A 186 -10.49 18.21 -20.39
N CYS A 187 -10.66 16.91 -20.65
CA CYS A 187 -11.24 15.97 -19.70
C CYS A 187 -10.38 15.84 -18.43
N TYR A 188 -9.06 15.65 -18.57
CA TYR A 188 -8.15 15.57 -17.43
C TYR A 188 -8.08 16.88 -16.65
N GLU A 189 -8.00 18.01 -17.33
CA GLU A 189 -8.06 19.35 -16.71
C GLU A 189 -9.36 19.54 -15.92
N GLY A 190 -10.50 19.11 -16.48
CA GLY A 190 -11.79 19.13 -15.80
C GLY A 190 -11.82 18.24 -14.55
N VAL A 191 -11.25 17.04 -14.61
CA VAL A 191 -11.10 16.14 -13.44
C VAL A 191 -10.27 16.82 -12.34
N PHE A 192 -9.15 17.44 -12.72
CA PHE A 192 -8.25 18.12 -11.79
C PHE A 192 -8.89 19.37 -11.18
N ALA A 193 -9.65 20.13 -11.95
CA ALA A 193 -10.43 21.27 -11.45
C ALA A 193 -11.46 20.83 -10.39
N GLN A 194 -12.17 19.73 -10.63
CA GLN A 194 -13.12 19.20 -9.65
C GLN A 194 -12.43 18.68 -8.39
N TYR A 195 -11.30 18.01 -8.55
CA TYR A 195 -10.48 17.56 -7.43
C TYR A 195 -9.97 18.74 -6.58
N LEU A 196 -9.45 19.81 -7.19
CA LEU A 196 -9.04 21.02 -6.48
C LEU A 196 -10.22 21.71 -5.78
N LYS A 197 -11.40 21.73 -6.40
CA LYS A 197 -12.63 22.24 -5.77
C LYS A 197 -12.99 21.45 -4.51
N LEU A 198 -12.87 20.12 -4.56
CA LEU A 198 -13.08 19.27 -3.38
C LEU A 198 -12.01 19.55 -2.31
N LEU A 199 -10.74 19.64 -2.68
CA LEU A 199 -9.67 19.99 -1.74
C LEU A 199 -9.92 21.34 -1.05
N ARG A 200 -10.22 22.40 -1.81
CA ARG A 200 -10.54 23.74 -1.27
C ARG A 200 -11.78 23.75 -0.36
N SER A 201 -12.71 22.82 -0.58
CA SER A 201 -13.92 22.68 0.24
C SER A 201 -13.66 21.92 1.55
N HIS A 202 -12.61 21.09 1.58
CA HIS A 202 -12.26 20.21 2.71
C HIS A 202 -11.05 20.69 3.51
N PHE A 203 -10.20 21.50 2.90
CA PHE A 203 -8.96 21.99 3.48
C PHE A 203 -8.83 23.49 3.22
N THR A 204 -8.40 24.23 4.24
CA THR A 204 -8.12 25.66 4.13
C THR A 204 -6.82 25.89 3.37
N PRO A 205 -6.81 26.62 2.24
CA PRO A 205 -5.57 27.03 1.58
C PRO A 205 -4.70 27.85 2.52
N SER A 206 -3.38 27.64 2.48
CA SER A 206 -2.46 28.46 3.29
C SER A 206 -2.38 29.87 2.73
N THR A 207 -2.67 30.90 3.54
CA THR A 207 -2.39 32.29 3.17
C THR A 207 -0.89 32.54 3.33
N PRO A 208 -0.19 33.16 2.36
CA PRO A 208 1.22 33.49 2.52
C PRO A 208 1.40 34.49 3.67
N PRO A 209 2.48 34.40 4.47
CA PRO A 209 2.70 35.32 5.58
C PRO A 209 3.00 36.70 5.01
N THR A 210 2.07 37.64 5.21
CA THR A 210 2.39 39.06 5.04
C THR A 210 3.11 39.51 6.29
N SER A 211 4.34 39.98 6.12
CA SER A 211 5.16 40.57 7.17
C SER A 211 4.46 41.76 7.81
N SER A 212 4.05 41.63 9.07
CA SER A 212 4.01 42.74 10.01
C SER A 212 3.93 42.21 11.44
N ALA A 213 4.89 42.65 12.24
CA ALA A 213 4.92 42.43 13.67
C ALA A 213 3.72 43.12 14.34
N THR A 214 3.10 42.45 15.32
CA THR A 214 2.86 42.96 16.68
C THR A 214 2.16 41.87 17.51
N SER A 215 2.67 41.68 18.72
CA SER A 215 2.17 40.85 19.82
C SER A 215 0.68 40.99 20.14
N VAL A 216 0.05 39.91 20.65
CA VAL A 216 -0.59 39.84 22.00
C VAL A 216 -1.34 38.51 22.22
N ALA A 217 -1.09 37.93 23.40
CA ALA A 217 -1.86 37.02 24.26
C ALA A 217 -2.48 35.70 23.74
N THR A 218 -2.00 34.65 24.38
CA THR A 218 -2.59 33.35 24.74
C THR A 218 -4.12 33.33 24.90
N VAL A 219 -4.79 32.40 24.21
CA VAL A 219 -5.86 31.56 24.79
C VAL A 219 -5.72 30.14 24.24
N ALA A 220 -5.53 29.19 25.14
CA ALA A 220 -5.48 27.77 24.85
C ALA A 220 -6.84 27.26 24.33
N GLY A 221 -6.82 26.57 23.20
CA GLY A 221 -7.92 25.76 22.68
C GLY A 221 -7.35 24.42 22.24
N ALA A 222 -7.71 23.36 22.98
CA ALA A 222 -7.16 22.02 22.85
C ALA A 222 -7.44 21.40 21.48
N THR A 223 -6.39 21.17 20.68
CA THR A 223 -6.41 20.33 19.48
C THR A 223 -5.89 18.95 19.85
N LEU A 224 -6.71 17.92 19.64
CA LEU A 224 -6.28 16.51 19.72
C LEU A 224 -5.24 16.23 18.62
N PRO A 225 -4.10 15.60 18.92
CA PRO A 225 -3.07 15.31 17.94
C PRO A 225 -3.51 14.18 17.00
N THR A 226 -3.30 14.35 15.69
CA THR A 226 -3.32 13.25 14.72
C THR A 226 -2.04 12.42 14.91
N SER A 227 -2.17 11.09 14.88
CA SER A 227 -1.12 10.17 15.32
C SER A 227 0.16 10.23 14.51
N ASP A 228 0.13 10.79 13.30
CA ASP A 228 1.29 10.87 12.43
C ASP A 228 2.28 12.01 12.75
N ASN A 229 1.88 12.97 13.60
CA ASN A 229 2.74 14.05 14.11
C ASN A 229 2.90 14.06 15.64
N ALA A 230 2.32 13.08 16.34
CA ALA A 230 2.58 12.89 17.77
C ALA A 230 4.07 12.51 17.98
N PRO A 231 4.75 13.04 19.02
CA PRO A 231 6.10 12.61 19.34
C PRO A 231 6.11 11.09 19.50
N ALA A 232 7.04 10.42 18.81
CA ALA A 232 7.21 8.98 18.97
C ALA A 232 7.41 8.69 20.47
N PRO A 233 6.75 7.65 21.03
CA PRO A 233 6.97 7.28 22.41
C PRO A 233 8.46 7.03 22.65
N THR A 234 8.95 7.45 23.81
CA THR A 234 10.30 7.15 24.26
C THR A 234 10.57 5.64 24.15
N LEU A 235 11.75 5.30 23.60
CA LEU A 235 12.33 3.95 23.53
C LEU A 235 11.90 3.07 24.72
N PHE A 236 11.51 1.82 24.45
CA PHE A 236 11.06 0.83 25.44
C PHE A 236 11.76 0.96 26.80
N VAL A 237 11.10 1.62 27.76
CA VAL A 237 11.58 1.72 29.14
C VAL A 237 11.07 0.49 29.89
N GLY A 238 11.71 -0.66 29.64
CA GLY A 238 11.42 -1.91 30.36
C GLY A 238 11.58 -3.16 29.51
N ALA A 239 12.08 -4.24 30.12
CA ALA A 239 12.11 -5.55 29.48
C ALA A 239 10.68 -6.09 29.37
N ALA A 240 10.09 -6.01 28.17
CA ALA A 240 8.79 -6.63 27.91
C ALA A 240 8.89 -8.15 28.16
N THR A 241 8.06 -8.67 29.06
CA THR A 241 7.84 -10.11 29.23
C THR A 241 6.89 -10.61 28.15
N TYR A 242 7.34 -11.60 27.38
CA TYR A 242 6.54 -12.24 26.35
C TYR A 242 6.00 -13.60 26.83
N PRO A 243 4.83 -14.05 26.34
CA PRO A 243 4.28 -15.34 26.70
C PRO A 243 5.03 -16.49 26.02
N THR A 244 4.87 -17.71 26.51
CA THR A 244 5.42 -18.92 25.88
C THR A 244 4.94 -19.04 24.42
N TYR A 245 5.88 -19.30 23.50
CA TYR A 245 5.57 -19.48 22.09
C TYR A 245 4.77 -20.78 21.86
N ALA A 246 3.54 -20.68 21.32
CA ALA A 246 2.62 -21.81 21.17
C ALA A 246 2.33 -22.25 19.72
N SER A 247 2.53 -21.37 18.72
CA SER A 247 2.25 -21.63 17.29
C SER A 247 0.88 -22.31 17.02
N PRO A 248 -0.23 -21.61 17.26
CA PRO A 248 -1.60 -22.15 17.21
C PRO A 248 -2.07 -22.62 15.81
N GLY A 249 -1.33 -22.31 14.74
CA GLY A 249 -1.71 -22.62 13.37
C GLY A 249 -2.82 -21.70 12.83
N PRO A 250 -3.38 -22.00 11.63
CA PRO A 250 -4.41 -21.17 11.02
C PRO A 250 -5.78 -21.37 11.68
N THR A 251 -6.54 -20.28 11.81
CA THR A 251 -7.94 -20.29 12.26
C THR A 251 -8.88 -19.98 11.09
N ALA A 252 -10.02 -20.66 11.01
CA ALA A 252 -10.93 -20.58 9.86
C ALA A 252 -11.40 -19.14 9.54
N ASN A 253 -11.57 -18.31 10.58
CA ASN A 253 -12.08 -16.93 10.44
C ASN A 253 -11.02 -15.91 9.99
N PHE A 254 -9.73 -16.25 10.08
CA PHE A 254 -8.61 -15.36 9.79
C PHE A 254 -7.75 -15.86 8.61
N GLY A 255 -8.36 -16.54 7.65
CA GLY A 255 -7.74 -16.91 6.37
C GLY A 255 -7.95 -15.88 5.25
N GLY A 256 -7.10 -15.95 4.23
CA GLY A 256 -7.18 -15.15 3.00
C GLY A 256 -6.30 -13.90 3.00
N LEU A 257 -6.36 -13.13 1.90
CA LEU A 257 -5.49 -11.97 1.67
C LEU A 257 -5.71 -10.80 2.65
N ASP A 258 -6.86 -10.75 3.33
CA ASP A 258 -7.24 -9.69 4.27
C ASP A 258 -7.08 -10.09 5.75
N ALA A 259 -6.44 -11.24 6.02
CA ALA A 259 -6.32 -11.80 7.37
C ALA A 259 -5.74 -10.82 8.38
N LEU A 260 -4.65 -10.13 8.02
CA LEU A 260 -3.95 -9.21 8.92
C LEU A 260 -4.81 -7.99 9.29
N ASN A 261 -5.55 -7.42 8.33
CA ASN A 261 -6.48 -6.33 8.60
C ASN A 261 -7.65 -6.77 9.50
N ARG A 262 -8.13 -8.01 9.39
CA ARG A 262 -9.16 -8.53 10.32
C ARG A 262 -8.63 -8.63 11.74
N ILE A 263 -7.39 -9.12 11.91
CA ILE A 263 -6.75 -9.17 13.23
C ILE A 263 -6.58 -7.76 13.81
N LEU A 264 -6.09 -6.80 13.01
CA LEU A 264 -5.91 -5.41 13.44
C LEU A 264 -7.23 -4.72 13.81
N ARG A 265 -8.33 -5.00 13.11
CA ARG A 265 -9.66 -4.42 13.41
C ARG A 265 -10.31 -5.02 14.66
N ASN A 266 -10.03 -6.28 14.97
CA ASN A 266 -10.62 -6.97 16.11
C ASN A 266 -9.64 -7.98 16.74
N PRO A 267 -8.62 -7.50 17.46
CA PRO A 267 -7.62 -8.38 18.07
C PRO A 267 -8.24 -9.30 19.13
N GLY A 268 -9.31 -8.86 19.81
CA GLY A 268 -10.04 -9.67 20.78
C GLY A 268 -10.65 -10.94 20.18
N ALA A 269 -11.26 -10.84 18.98
CA ALA A 269 -11.77 -12.00 18.26
C ALA A 269 -10.65 -12.89 17.69
N ALA A 270 -9.45 -12.35 17.53
CA ALA A 270 -8.26 -13.03 17.04
C ALA A 270 -7.31 -13.47 18.16
N LYS A 271 -7.73 -13.44 19.44
CA LYS A 271 -6.86 -13.63 20.61
C LYS A 271 -5.90 -14.83 20.54
N PRO A 272 -6.30 -16.02 20.02
CA PRO A 272 -5.37 -17.13 19.86
C PRO A 272 -4.18 -16.81 18.95
N GLN A 273 -4.36 -15.93 17.96
CA GLN A 273 -3.33 -15.53 16.99
C GLN A 273 -2.46 -14.38 17.47
N VAL A 274 -2.83 -13.70 18.55
CA VAL A 274 -2.08 -12.56 19.10
C VAL A 274 -1.08 -13.10 20.12
N PHE A 275 0.21 -13.01 19.77
CA PHE A 275 1.31 -13.37 20.66
C PHE A 275 1.57 -12.26 21.70
N TYR A 276 1.51 -11.01 21.28
CA TYR A 276 1.73 -9.86 22.14
C TYR A 276 1.01 -8.63 21.57
N GLU A 277 0.63 -7.71 22.44
CA GLU A 277 -0.03 -6.47 22.07
C GLU A 277 0.46 -5.34 23.00
N ASP A 278 0.75 -4.18 22.41
CA ASP A 278 0.96 -2.91 23.10
C ASP A 278 0.19 -1.79 22.40
N GLU A 279 0.40 -0.54 22.80
CA GLU A 279 -0.23 0.66 22.25
C GLU A 279 0.14 0.92 20.78
N CYS A 280 1.29 0.41 20.33
CA CYS A 280 1.89 0.72 19.02
C CYS A 280 1.66 -0.40 17.98
N CYS A 281 1.60 -1.66 18.41
CA CYS A 281 1.64 -2.81 17.52
C CYS A 281 0.97 -4.07 18.09
N LEU A 282 0.70 -5.01 17.20
CA LEU A 282 0.40 -6.40 17.52
C LEU A 282 1.58 -7.27 17.05
N VAL A 283 1.97 -8.25 17.85
CA VAL A 283 2.81 -9.36 17.41
C VAL A 283 1.90 -10.57 17.28
N VAL A 284 1.85 -11.16 16.09
CA VAL A 284 0.92 -12.26 15.79
C VAL A 284 1.67 -13.48 15.28
N TYR A 285 1.11 -14.67 15.48
CA TYR A 285 1.62 -15.89 14.86
C TYR A 285 1.37 -15.87 13.35
N ASP A 286 2.39 -16.19 12.55
CA ASP A 286 2.16 -16.45 11.13
C ASP A 286 1.33 -17.73 11.00
N ALA A 287 0.18 -17.64 10.32
CA ALA A 287 -0.75 -18.76 10.16
C ALA A 287 -0.17 -19.92 9.31
N TYR A 288 0.88 -19.66 8.54
CA TYR A 288 1.58 -20.60 7.67
C TYR A 288 3.10 -20.46 7.88
N PRO A 289 3.61 -20.76 9.09
CA PRO A 289 4.97 -20.42 9.50
C PRO A 289 6.01 -21.08 8.60
N LYS A 290 7.09 -20.39 8.19
CA LYS A 290 8.11 -20.96 7.27
C LYS A 290 9.31 -21.58 7.98
N ALA A 291 9.33 -21.47 9.31
CA ALA A 291 10.29 -22.08 10.23
C ALA A 291 9.55 -22.47 11.52
N ARG A 292 10.24 -23.09 12.49
CA ARG A 292 9.65 -23.45 13.79
C ARG A 292 9.09 -22.24 14.53
N THR A 293 9.80 -21.11 14.45
CA THR A 293 9.35 -19.83 15.01
C THR A 293 9.13 -18.82 13.90
N HIS A 294 7.89 -18.34 13.75
CA HIS A 294 7.57 -17.30 12.77
C HIS A 294 6.43 -16.40 13.28
N LEU A 295 6.78 -15.17 13.62
CA LEU A 295 5.84 -14.13 14.07
C LEU A 295 5.85 -12.97 13.08
N LEU A 296 4.78 -12.17 13.11
CA LEU A 296 4.65 -10.93 12.36
C LEU A 296 4.42 -9.77 13.33
N VAL A 297 5.22 -8.71 13.25
CA VAL A 297 4.95 -7.44 13.94
C VAL A 297 4.12 -6.56 13.00
N LEU A 298 2.91 -6.21 13.45
CA LEU A 298 1.92 -5.40 12.73
C LEU A 298 1.75 -4.05 13.45
N PRO A 299 2.01 -2.91 12.80
CA PRO A 299 1.68 -1.63 13.41
C PRO A 299 0.17 -1.47 13.55
N LYS A 300 -0.28 -0.92 14.68
CA LYS A 300 -1.66 -0.44 14.81
C LYS A 300 -1.84 0.78 13.92
N ALA A 301 -3.02 0.95 13.33
CA ALA A 301 -3.31 2.08 12.44
C ALA A 301 -3.15 3.45 13.13
N SER A 302 -3.40 3.51 14.45
CA SER A 302 -3.16 4.68 15.30
C SER A 302 -1.69 4.96 15.59
N PHE A 303 -0.78 4.08 15.17
CA PHE A 303 0.65 4.26 15.33
C PHE A 303 1.29 4.52 13.97
N LEU A 304 1.22 3.55 13.04
CA LEU A 304 1.80 3.67 11.72
C LEU A 304 0.89 3.01 10.68
N SER A 305 0.40 3.79 9.72
CA SER A 305 -0.41 3.29 8.62
C SER A 305 0.41 3.21 7.33
N LEU A 306 1.07 2.07 7.12
CA LEU A 306 1.77 1.76 5.87
C LEU A 306 1.28 0.42 5.33
N ARG A 307 0.97 0.37 4.03
CA ARG A 307 0.55 -0.88 3.37
C ARG A 307 1.75 -1.76 2.98
N ARG A 308 2.83 -1.14 2.49
CA ARG A 308 4.01 -1.84 1.98
C ARG A 308 5.32 -1.12 2.34
N PRO A 309 6.45 -1.86 2.40
CA PRO A 309 7.75 -1.29 2.75
C PRO A 309 8.20 -0.16 1.80
N GLN A 310 7.95 -0.28 0.49
CA GLN A 310 8.37 0.72 -0.50
C GLN A 310 7.71 2.11 -0.32
N PHE A 311 6.72 2.22 0.55
CA PHE A 311 6.01 3.47 0.82
C PHE A 311 6.55 4.21 2.05
N ALA A 312 7.56 3.66 2.72
CA ALA A 312 8.25 4.36 3.80
C ALA A 312 8.99 5.60 3.27
N SER A 313 9.16 6.56 4.15
CA SER A 313 9.84 7.83 3.92
C SER A 313 10.50 8.27 5.23
N ALA A 314 11.40 9.25 5.20
CA ALA A 314 12.12 9.72 6.37
C ALA A 314 11.20 10.09 7.55
N GLY A 315 10.00 10.62 7.29
CA GLY A 315 9.00 10.95 8.33
C GLY A 315 8.48 9.73 9.11
N HIS A 316 8.53 8.54 8.51
CA HIS A 316 8.11 7.28 9.17
C HIS A 316 9.21 6.67 10.05
N LEU A 317 10.47 7.13 9.90
CA LEU A 317 11.63 6.48 10.48
C LEU A 317 11.57 6.30 12.01
N PRO A 318 11.12 7.29 12.83
CA PRO A 318 11.03 7.09 14.27
C PRO A 318 10.10 5.93 14.65
N ARG A 319 8.96 5.80 13.97
CA ARG A 319 8.00 4.72 14.20
C ARG A 319 8.50 3.38 13.68
N LEU A 320 9.17 3.38 12.52
CA LEU A 320 9.78 2.18 11.97
C LEU A 320 10.87 1.63 12.89
N ARG A 321 11.74 2.48 13.43
CA ARG A 321 12.75 2.09 14.42
C ARG A 321 12.11 1.51 15.68
N HIS A 322 11.03 2.11 16.18
CA HIS A 322 10.28 1.53 17.31
C HIS A 322 9.76 0.11 17.01
N LEU A 323 9.24 -0.14 15.81
CA LEU A 323 8.80 -1.48 15.40
C LEU A 323 9.99 -2.45 15.21
N HIS A 324 11.14 -1.94 14.74
CA HIS A 324 12.38 -2.73 14.63
C HIS A 324 12.90 -3.12 16.00
N ASP A 325 12.90 -2.20 16.97
CA ASP A 325 13.27 -2.48 18.36
C ASP A 325 12.35 -3.53 18.99
N ARG A 326 11.03 -3.43 18.71
CA ARG A 326 10.07 -4.45 19.14
C ARG A 326 10.37 -5.81 18.51
N ALA A 327 10.61 -5.86 17.20
CA ALA A 327 10.97 -7.09 16.50
C ALA A 327 12.26 -7.71 17.05
N ALA A 328 13.30 -6.90 17.30
CA ALA A 328 14.56 -7.32 17.88
C ALA A 328 14.40 -7.82 19.33
N SER A 329 13.56 -7.15 20.13
CA SER A 329 13.23 -7.56 21.50
C SER A 329 12.55 -8.94 21.52
N VAL A 330 11.56 -9.16 20.65
CA VAL A 330 10.89 -10.46 20.48
C VAL A 330 11.89 -11.52 20.01
N ALA A 331 12.72 -11.23 19.02
CA ALA A 331 13.74 -12.14 18.51
C ALA A 331 14.74 -12.58 19.60
N LYS A 332 15.22 -11.62 20.41
CA LYS A 332 16.11 -11.89 21.54
C LYS A 332 15.44 -12.77 22.59
N TRP A 333 14.18 -12.47 22.93
CA TRP A 333 13.43 -13.29 23.90
C TRP A 333 13.20 -14.72 23.40
N LEU A 334 12.87 -14.90 22.11
CA LEU A 334 12.69 -16.22 21.50
C LEU A 334 13.96 -17.07 21.61
N GLN A 335 15.12 -16.45 21.43
CA GLN A 335 16.41 -17.14 21.59
C GLN A 335 16.70 -17.45 23.07
N SER A 336 16.56 -16.48 23.98
CA SER A 336 16.88 -16.67 25.40
C SER A 336 15.92 -17.61 26.14
N SER A 337 14.67 -17.69 25.68
CA SER A 337 13.66 -18.62 26.24
C SER A 337 13.80 -20.05 25.72
N GLY A 338 14.66 -20.29 24.73
CA GLY A 338 14.79 -21.59 24.06
C GLY A 338 13.66 -21.89 23.06
N ALA A 339 12.74 -20.95 22.82
CA ALA A 339 11.68 -21.10 21.82
C ALA A 339 12.25 -21.17 20.38
N ALA A 340 13.33 -20.44 20.10
CA ALA A 340 14.10 -20.50 18.86
C ALA A 340 15.52 -20.99 19.14
N VAL A 341 15.85 -22.17 18.61
CA VAL A 341 17.19 -22.77 18.73
C VAL A 341 18.16 -22.33 17.62
N ALA A 342 17.63 -21.78 16.53
CA ALA A 342 18.39 -21.20 15.45
C ALA A 342 18.36 -19.67 15.54
N PRO A 343 19.34 -18.96 14.93
CA PRO A 343 19.30 -17.50 14.85
C PRO A 343 17.96 -16.99 14.32
N VAL A 344 17.47 -15.87 14.88
CA VAL A 344 16.21 -15.25 14.46
C VAL A 344 16.53 -13.96 13.71
N ARG A 345 15.95 -13.79 12.51
CA ARG A 345 16.09 -12.58 11.69
C ARG A 345 14.80 -11.76 11.70
N CYS A 346 14.98 -10.45 11.61
CA CYS A 346 13.89 -9.48 11.49
C CYS A 346 13.98 -8.77 10.14
N GLY A 347 12.86 -8.66 9.42
CA GLY A 347 12.87 -7.97 8.13
C GLY A 347 11.56 -8.03 7.36
N TYR A 348 11.60 -7.52 6.14
CA TYR A 348 10.47 -7.39 5.24
C TYR A 348 10.66 -8.22 3.98
N HIS A 349 9.56 -8.62 3.36
CA HIS A 349 9.59 -8.99 1.96
C HIS A 349 9.61 -7.73 1.09
N ALA A 350 10.50 -7.67 0.09
CA ALA A 350 10.62 -6.54 -0.84
C ALA A 350 9.32 -6.27 -1.63
N ILE A 351 8.57 -7.33 -1.95
CA ILE A 351 7.17 -7.25 -2.36
C ILE A 351 6.35 -8.15 -1.42
N PRO A 352 5.59 -7.58 -0.47
CA PRO A 352 4.83 -8.37 0.49
C PRO A 352 3.66 -9.09 -0.19
N SER A 353 3.33 -10.29 0.31
CA SER A 353 2.19 -11.08 -0.21
C SER A 353 0.87 -10.76 0.47
N LEU A 354 0.92 -10.03 1.59
CA LEU A 354 -0.23 -9.58 2.38
C LEU A 354 -0.07 -8.09 2.69
N GLU A 355 -1.17 -7.43 2.97
CA GLU A 355 -1.20 -6.07 3.52
C GLU A 355 -1.97 -6.11 4.85
N PRO A 356 -1.63 -5.24 5.82
CA PRO A 356 -0.72 -4.09 5.73
C PRO A 356 0.76 -4.46 5.97
N LEU A 357 1.64 -3.45 6.11
CA LEU A 357 3.06 -3.61 6.43
C LEU A 357 3.24 -4.55 7.63
N HIS A 358 4.17 -5.50 7.51
CA HIS A 358 4.49 -6.44 8.57
C HIS A 358 5.97 -6.78 8.58
N ILE A 359 6.56 -6.86 9.78
CA ILE A 359 7.94 -7.32 9.97
C ILE A 359 7.88 -8.81 10.30
N HIS A 360 8.59 -9.62 9.53
CA HIS A 360 8.82 -11.02 9.85
C HIS A 360 9.84 -11.12 10.98
N VAL A 361 9.50 -11.89 12.02
CA VAL A 361 10.44 -12.36 13.05
C VAL A 361 10.52 -13.87 12.90
N ILE A 362 11.58 -14.37 12.26
CA ILE A 362 11.65 -15.75 11.78
C ILE A 362 12.97 -16.44 12.13
N SER A 363 12.89 -17.64 12.67
CA SER A 363 14.06 -18.48 12.96
C SER A 363 14.65 -19.08 11.67
N GLN A 364 15.97 -19.22 11.61
CA GLN A 364 16.71 -19.66 10.43
C GLN A 364 16.84 -21.20 10.30
N ASP A 365 16.09 -21.98 11.09
CA ASP A 365 16.00 -23.44 10.91
C ASP A 365 15.22 -23.82 9.64
N PHE A 366 14.21 -23.00 9.28
CA PHE A 366 13.31 -23.26 8.16
C PHE A 366 12.66 -24.66 8.18
N ASP A 367 12.54 -25.25 9.38
CA ASP A 367 11.89 -26.54 9.59
C ASP A 367 10.39 -26.32 9.79
N SER A 368 9.65 -26.43 8.69
CA SER A 368 8.20 -26.28 8.72
C SER A 368 7.51 -27.08 7.60
N PRO A 369 6.32 -27.67 7.87
CA PRO A 369 5.47 -28.23 6.82
C PRO A 369 4.92 -27.18 5.83
N CYS A 370 4.87 -25.89 6.20
CA CYS A 370 4.38 -24.81 5.33
C CYS A 370 5.47 -24.25 4.39
N LEU A 371 6.75 -24.59 4.60
CA LEU A 371 7.82 -24.35 3.63
C LEU A 371 7.73 -25.41 2.51
N LYS A 372 7.04 -25.06 1.41
CA LYS A 372 6.64 -26.00 0.34
C LYS A 372 7.28 -25.73 -1.01
N THR A 373 7.55 -24.47 -1.33
CA THR A 373 7.94 -24.07 -2.68
C THR A 373 9.28 -23.35 -2.68
N LYS A 374 9.95 -23.35 -3.85
CA LYS A 374 11.17 -22.56 -4.08
C LYS A 374 10.94 -21.08 -3.77
N LYS A 375 9.76 -20.54 -4.14
CA LYS A 375 9.39 -19.17 -3.81
C LYS A 375 9.37 -18.92 -2.30
N HIS A 376 8.86 -19.87 -1.50
CA HIS A 376 8.87 -19.73 -0.03
C HIS A 376 10.29 -19.75 0.54
N TRP A 377 11.21 -20.54 -0.04
CA TRP A 377 12.61 -20.54 0.39
C TRP A 377 13.26 -19.21 0.03
N ASN A 378 13.28 -18.88 -1.25
CA ASN A 378 13.99 -17.72 -1.78
C ASN A 378 13.46 -16.39 -1.25
N SER A 379 12.19 -16.32 -0.81
CA SER A 379 11.66 -15.08 -0.23
C SER A 379 12.31 -14.71 1.11
N PHE A 380 12.95 -15.66 1.82
CA PHE A 380 13.64 -15.44 3.09
C PHE A 380 15.17 -15.56 3.01
N THR A 381 15.69 -16.20 1.95
CA THR A 381 17.11 -16.55 1.83
C THR A 381 17.84 -15.80 0.71
N THR A 382 17.18 -14.84 0.07
CA THR A 382 17.78 -13.94 -0.94
C THR A 382 17.53 -12.48 -0.54
N ASP A 383 18.04 -11.53 -1.33
CA ASP A 383 17.80 -10.08 -1.16
C ASP A 383 16.31 -9.70 -1.26
N TYR A 384 15.43 -10.63 -1.64
CA TYR A 384 13.98 -10.46 -1.49
C TYR A 384 13.57 -10.25 -0.03
N PHE A 385 14.34 -10.77 0.94
CA PHE A 385 14.18 -10.49 2.35
C PHE A 385 15.07 -9.31 2.75
N VAL A 386 14.46 -8.15 2.99
CA VAL A 386 15.15 -6.91 3.36
C VAL A 386 15.26 -6.84 4.89
N PRO A 387 16.47 -6.95 5.48
CA PRO A 387 16.66 -6.82 6.93
C PRO A 387 16.20 -5.45 7.46
N CYS A 388 15.73 -5.40 8.71
CA CYS A 388 15.29 -4.16 9.36
C CYS A 388 16.35 -3.04 9.30
N GLU A 389 17.62 -3.38 9.52
CA GLU A 389 18.74 -2.44 9.53
C GLU A 389 19.02 -1.86 8.14
N VAL A 390 18.95 -2.69 7.09
CA VAL A 390 19.10 -2.27 5.70
C VAL A 390 17.93 -1.36 5.31
N PHE A 391 16.71 -1.75 5.69
CA PHE A 391 15.52 -0.96 5.44
C PHE A 391 15.58 0.42 6.10
N ALA A 392 16.00 0.48 7.38
CA ALA A 392 16.16 1.76 8.09
C ALA A 392 17.18 2.68 7.43
N ARG A 393 18.36 2.16 7.05
CA ARG A 393 19.39 2.93 6.32
C ARG A 393 18.86 3.49 5.00
N TRP A 394 18.11 2.69 4.24
CA TRP A 394 17.48 3.17 3.02
C TRP A 394 16.50 4.32 3.28
N VAL A 395 15.62 4.18 4.27
CA VAL A 395 14.66 5.23 4.66
C VAL A 395 15.36 6.51 5.15
N GLU A 396 16.55 6.37 5.74
CA GLU A 396 17.43 7.48 6.15
C GLU A 396 18.09 8.21 4.99
N GLY A 397 18.01 7.68 3.76
CA GLY A 397 18.55 8.30 2.54
C GLY A 397 19.83 7.65 2.02
N ASP A 398 20.28 6.53 2.59
CA ASP A 398 21.40 5.77 2.03
C ASP A 398 20.98 5.03 0.76
N LYS A 399 21.28 5.62 -0.39
CA LYS A 399 20.98 5.04 -1.71
C LYS A 399 21.69 3.70 -1.95
N SER A 400 22.81 3.43 -1.27
CA SER A 400 23.49 2.13 -1.39
C SER A 400 22.72 1.00 -0.71
N ALA A 401 21.85 1.35 0.23
CA ALA A 401 20.97 0.42 0.93
C ALA A 401 19.62 0.24 0.21
N ASP A 402 19.34 0.96 -0.89
CA ASP A 402 18.06 0.92 -1.58
C ASP A 402 17.76 -0.46 -2.19
N PRO A 403 16.83 -1.23 -1.60
CA PRO A 403 16.48 -2.55 -2.12
C PRO A 403 15.87 -2.46 -3.53
N TRP A 404 15.24 -1.35 -3.89
CA TRP A 404 14.51 -1.17 -5.14
C TRP A 404 15.32 -0.47 -6.24
N LEU A 405 16.59 -0.13 -5.99
CA LEU A 405 17.51 0.47 -6.97
C LEU A 405 17.85 -0.53 -8.10
N GLY A 406 17.82 -0.04 -9.35
CA GLY A 406 18.24 -0.77 -10.57
C GLY A 406 17.17 -0.91 -11.66
N GLU A 407 17.51 -1.60 -12.75
CA GLU A 407 16.62 -1.93 -13.88
C GLU A 407 15.34 -2.68 -13.40
N SER A 408 14.22 -2.53 -14.12
CA SER A 408 12.85 -3.00 -13.76
C SER A 408 12.77 -3.81 -12.46
N THR A 409 12.40 -3.15 -11.36
CA THR A 409 12.31 -3.71 -10.02
C THR A 409 11.50 -5.02 -9.97
N ALA A 410 10.48 -5.16 -10.83
CA ALA A 410 9.68 -6.38 -10.94
C ALA A 410 10.47 -7.58 -11.53
N THR A 411 11.43 -7.34 -12.42
CA THR A 411 12.32 -8.36 -12.99
C THR A 411 13.31 -8.84 -11.93
N LYS A 412 14.01 -7.93 -11.26
CA LYS A 412 14.93 -8.23 -10.14
C LYS A 412 14.29 -9.16 -9.11
N TRP A 413 13.09 -8.82 -8.64
CA TRP A 413 12.41 -9.63 -7.62
C TRP A 413 11.93 -10.98 -8.12
N LYS A 414 11.53 -11.10 -9.39
CA LYS A 414 11.22 -12.40 -10.00
C LYS A 414 12.45 -13.28 -10.09
N GLU A 415 13.60 -12.72 -10.46
CA GLU A 415 14.87 -13.43 -10.52
C GLU A 415 15.31 -13.92 -9.14
N MET A 416 15.22 -13.07 -8.11
CA MET A 416 15.51 -13.47 -6.72
C MET A 416 14.64 -14.66 -6.29
N LEU A 417 13.35 -14.64 -6.58
CA LEU A 417 12.44 -15.75 -6.26
C LEU A 417 12.69 -17.01 -7.12
N ALA A 418 13.33 -16.87 -8.28
CA ALA A 418 13.62 -17.97 -9.20
C ALA A 418 15.00 -18.63 -9.01
N LYS A 419 15.89 -18.01 -8.19
CA LYS A 419 17.24 -18.51 -7.89
C LYS A 419 17.27 -20.02 -7.55
N PRO A 420 18.38 -20.72 -7.84
CA PRO A 420 18.57 -22.10 -7.39
C PRO A 420 18.32 -22.22 -5.88
N LEU A 421 17.87 -23.39 -5.43
CA LEU A 421 17.73 -23.65 -4.00
C LEU A 421 19.14 -23.78 -3.43
N GLU A 422 19.64 -22.74 -2.78
CA GLU A 422 20.99 -22.75 -2.23
C GLU A 422 21.03 -22.35 -0.75
N ILE A 423 22.02 -22.88 -0.05
CA ILE A 423 22.46 -22.43 1.27
C ILE A 423 23.87 -21.88 1.09
N ILE A 424 24.07 -20.63 1.50
CA ILE A 424 25.39 -19.97 1.47
C ILE A 424 25.92 -19.98 2.92
N SER A 425 27.08 -20.59 3.13
CA SER A 425 27.74 -20.60 4.44
C SER A 425 28.32 -19.23 4.79
N SER A 426 28.69 -19.05 6.05
CA SER A 426 29.45 -17.85 6.49
C SER A 426 30.79 -17.68 5.76
N SER A 427 31.38 -18.77 5.25
CA SER A 427 32.58 -18.75 4.42
C SER A 427 32.33 -18.45 2.95
N GLY A 428 31.07 -18.22 2.55
CA GLY A 428 30.67 -17.97 1.16
C GLY A 428 30.56 -19.22 0.29
N ALA A 429 30.72 -20.42 0.86
CA ALA A 429 30.52 -21.66 0.12
C ALA A 429 29.01 -21.87 -0.14
N SER A 430 28.63 -22.07 -1.41
CA SER A 430 27.26 -22.35 -1.80
C SER A 430 27.03 -23.87 -1.92
N LEU A 431 25.99 -24.35 -1.26
CA LEU A 431 25.46 -25.70 -1.43
C LEU A 431 24.10 -25.62 -2.10
N THR A 432 23.99 -26.15 -3.32
CA THR A 432 22.77 -26.10 -4.14
C THR A 432 22.00 -27.43 -4.12
N PHE A 433 20.67 -27.35 -4.18
CA PHE A 433 19.75 -28.48 -4.11
C PHE A 433 18.86 -28.57 -5.35
N LYS A 434 18.65 -29.80 -5.84
CA LYS A 434 17.83 -30.07 -7.03
C LYS A 434 16.34 -29.76 -6.84
N ASN A 435 15.82 -29.92 -5.62
CA ASN A 435 14.40 -29.73 -5.31
C ASN A 435 14.17 -29.49 -3.82
N MET A 436 12.95 -29.07 -3.47
CA MET A 436 12.56 -28.78 -2.08
C MET A 436 12.73 -29.98 -1.14
N PRO A 437 12.34 -31.23 -1.50
CA PRO A 437 12.59 -32.39 -0.64
C PRO A 437 14.06 -32.58 -0.25
N ALA A 438 14.99 -32.46 -1.21
CA ALA A 438 16.42 -32.60 -0.94
C ALA A 438 16.94 -31.51 0.01
N LEU A 439 16.48 -30.26 -0.18
CA LEU A 439 16.80 -29.15 0.73
C LEU A 439 16.26 -29.40 2.14
N LYS A 440 14.99 -29.82 2.27
CA LYS A 440 14.36 -30.06 3.58
C LYS A 440 15.02 -31.21 4.34
N GLU A 441 15.41 -32.26 3.64
CA GLU A 441 16.17 -33.36 4.25
C GLU A 441 17.52 -32.86 4.81
N HIS A 442 18.23 -32.03 4.05
CA HIS A 442 19.47 -31.42 4.52
C HIS A 442 19.26 -30.54 5.75
N LEU A 443 18.23 -29.69 5.75
CA LEU A 443 17.91 -28.82 6.90
C LEU A 443 17.61 -29.65 8.16
N LYS A 444 16.86 -30.75 8.01
CA LYS A 444 16.55 -31.67 9.12
C LYS A 444 17.79 -32.35 9.68
N VAL A 445 18.65 -32.89 8.82
CA VAL A 445 19.91 -33.54 9.25
C VAL A 445 20.84 -32.53 9.93
N ALA A 446 20.93 -31.30 9.43
CA ALA A 446 21.75 -30.25 10.02
C ALA A 446 21.24 -29.85 11.41
N GLU A 447 19.93 -29.80 11.59
CA GLU A 447 19.28 -29.52 12.88
C GLU A 447 19.46 -30.68 13.87
N ASP A 448 19.30 -31.93 13.43
CA ASP A 448 19.53 -33.12 14.28
C ASP A 448 21.00 -33.25 14.70
N ARG A 449 21.94 -32.76 13.88
CA ARG A 449 23.36 -32.61 14.27
C ARG A 449 23.51 -31.50 15.31
N ARG A 450 22.97 -30.30 15.05
CA ARG A 450 23.00 -29.19 16.02
C ARG A 450 22.40 -29.56 17.38
N ARG A 451 21.35 -30.39 17.43
CA ARG A 451 20.78 -30.85 18.71
C ARG A 451 21.63 -31.90 19.43
N ARG A 452 22.36 -32.74 18.68
CA ARG A 452 23.30 -33.71 19.26
C ARG A 452 24.57 -33.04 19.76
N ASP A 453 25.09 -32.10 18.98
CA ASP A 453 26.34 -31.38 19.26
C ASP A 453 26.11 -30.22 20.24
N GLY A 454 24.88 -29.66 20.27
CA GLY A 454 24.43 -28.54 21.11
C GLY A 454 24.15 -28.87 22.58
N GLY A 455 24.67 -29.99 23.08
CA GLY A 455 25.00 -30.12 24.51
C GLY A 455 26.23 -29.28 24.90
N GLY A 456 26.95 -28.67 23.95
CA GLY A 456 28.01 -27.71 24.26
C GLY A 456 28.46 -26.90 23.05
N GLY A 457 28.29 -25.58 23.13
CA GLY A 457 29.16 -24.63 22.43
C GLY A 457 28.64 -24.03 21.13
N VAL A 458 28.60 -22.70 21.13
CA VAL A 458 28.42 -21.75 20.03
C VAL A 458 29.43 -21.99 18.91
N HIS A 459 29.01 -21.89 17.64
CA HIS A 459 29.80 -21.30 16.55
C HIS A 459 28.94 -20.81 15.40
#